data_AF-A0A7S1S4I6-F1
#
_entry.id   AF-A0A7S1S4I6-F1
#
_cell.length_a   1.000
_cell.length_b   1.000
_cell.length_c   1.000
_cell.angle_alpha   90.00
_cell.angle_beta   90.00
_cell.angle_gamma   90.00
#
_symmetry.space_group_name_H-M   'P 1'
#
loop_
_entity.id
_entity.type
_entity.pdbx_description
1 polymer ?
#
loop_
_entity_poly.entity_id
_entity_poly.type
_entity_poly.pdbx_seq_one_letter_code
_entity_poly.pdbx_strand_id
1 'polypeptide(L)'
;VLAGVRPTHVLLGPGPGRPEVSALTMALARRALDGTLGAPLLGICLGHQAVGVACGWEVVPSPLGAVHGVPESVEHGGEQLLAGVPSPACMVRYNSLVLRPPPGQEAAA
;
A
#
# COMPACT_ATOMS: atom_id res chain seq x y z
N VAL A 1 -5.90 18.70 -8.35
CA VAL A 1 -6.78 17.86 -7.51
C VAL A 1 -6.87 18.34 -6.07
N LEU A 2 -5.76 18.60 -5.37
CA LEU A 2 -5.82 19.13 -3.98
C LEU A 2 -5.89 20.66 -3.88
N ALA A 3 -6.08 21.38 -5.00
CA ALA A 3 -6.09 22.85 -4.98
C ALA A 3 -7.29 23.34 -4.14
N GLY A 4 -7.01 24.19 -3.14
CA GLY A 4 -8.02 24.72 -2.23
C GLY A 4 -8.35 23.82 -1.04
N VAL A 5 -7.70 22.66 -0.89
CA VAL A 5 -7.88 21.77 0.26
C VAL A 5 -6.52 21.52 0.93
N ARG A 6 -6.47 21.62 2.25
CA ARG A 6 -5.30 21.26 3.08
C ARG A 6 -5.66 20.06 3.95
N PRO A 7 -5.57 18.83 3.40
CA PRO A 7 -5.93 17.64 4.16
C PRO A 7 -4.93 17.43 5.31
N THR A 8 -5.42 16.96 6.46
CA THR A 8 -4.54 16.50 7.54
C THR A 8 -3.93 15.13 7.22
N HIS A 9 -4.62 14.31 6.41
CA HIS A 9 -4.23 12.95 6.03
C HIS A 9 -4.72 12.64 4.62
N VAL A 10 -4.02 11.75 3.90
CA VAL A 10 -4.43 11.24 2.59
C VAL A 10 -4.56 9.72 2.66
N LEU A 11 -5.69 9.20 2.18
CA LEU A 11 -5.93 7.76 2.06
C LEU A 11 -6.03 7.37 0.58
N LEU A 12 -5.12 6.53 0.10
CA LEU A 12 -5.28 5.85 -1.20
C LEU A 12 -5.97 4.52 -0.97
N GLY A 13 -7.23 4.45 -1.37
CA GLY A 13 -8.08 3.29 -1.17
C GLY A 13 -7.79 2.11 -2.11
N PRO A 14 -8.55 1.01 -1.96
CA PRO A 14 -8.46 -0.16 -2.82
C PRO A 14 -8.97 0.13 -4.24
N GLY A 15 -8.61 -0.72 -5.19
CA GLY A 15 -9.09 -0.65 -6.57
C GLY A 15 -8.64 -1.86 -7.39
N PRO A 16 -9.22 -2.06 -8.58
CA PRO A 16 -8.87 -3.18 -9.44
C PRO A 16 -7.57 -2.92 -10.23
N GLY A 17 -6.89 -4.00 -10.60
CA GLY A 17 -5.78 -3.95 -11.55
C GLY A 17 -4.49 -3.36 -10.98
N ARG A 18 -3.81 -2.57 -11.80
CA ARG A 18 -2.46 -2.04 -11.55
C ARG A 18 -2.53 -0.54 -11.22
N PRO A 19 -1.84 -0.05 -10.17
CA PRO A 19 -1.92 1.37 -9.78
C PRO A 19 -1.45 2.35 -10.87
N GLU A 20 -0.57 1.90 -11.78
CA GLU A 20 0.01 2.68 -12.88
C GLU A 20 -1.05 3.24 -13.85
N VAL A 21 -2.23 2.61 -13.92
CA VAL A 21 -3.35 3.11 -14.76
C VAL A 21 -3.98 4.38 -14.19
N SER A 22 -3.80 4.66 -12.89
CA SER A 22 -4.30 5.85 -12.23
C SER A 22 -3.18 6.88 -12.06
N ALA A 23 -3.10 7.81 -13.01
CA ALA A 23 -2.13 8.90 -12.98
C ALA A 23 -2.21 9.71 -11.66
N LEU A 24 -3.42 9.91 -11.13
CA LEU A 24 -3.62 10.63 -9.87
C LEU A 24 -3.10 9.84 -8.67
N THR A 25 -3.40 8.54 -8.57
CA THR A 25 -2.92 7.67 -7.50
C THR A 25 -1.39 7.67 -7.49
N MET A 26 -0.77 7.47 -8.66
CA MET A 26 0.68 7.49 -8.80
C MET A 26 1.30 8.85 -8.47
N ALA A 27 0.65 9.95 -8.86
CA ALA A 27 1.12 11.30 -8.53
C ALA A 27 1.10 11.55 -7.01
N LEU A 28 0.05 11.13 -6.31
CA LEU A 28 -0.04 11.27 -4.85
C LEU A 28 0.97 10.39 -4.12
N ALA A 29 1.16 9.15 -4.57
CA ALA A 29 2.17 8.25 -4.02
C ALA A 29 3.60 8.82 -4.16
N ARG A 30 3.97 9.29 -5.35
CA ARG A 30 5.28 9.95 -5.58
C ARG A 30 5.46 11.18 -4.71
N ARG A 31 4.46 12.07 -4.66
CA ARG A 31 4.52 13.28 -3.83
C ARG A 31 4.64 12.97 -2.34
N ALA A 32 4.06 11.85 -1.86
CA ALA A 32 4.23 11.42 -0.48
C ALA A 32 5.68 11.03 -0.20
N LEU A 33 6.32 10.28 -1.09
CA LEU A 33 7.73 9.88 -0.97
C LEU A 33 8.70 11.05 -1.11
N ASP A 34 8.42 11.98 -2.03
CA ASP A 34 9.24 13.18 -2.25
C ASP A 34 9.03 14.25 -1.17
N GLY A 35 8.13 14.02 -0.19
CA GLY A 35 7.80 14.97 0.88
C GLY A 35 6.97 16.19 0.44
N THR A 36 6.56 16.25 -0.83
CA THR A 36 5.84 17.40 -1.42
C THR A 36 4.32 17.30 -1.30
N LEU A 37 3.78 16.21 -0.73
CA LEU A 37 2.36 16.06 -0.46
C LEU A 37 1.89 16.96 0.68
N GLY A 38 2.74 17.19 1.70
CA GLY A 38 2.43 18.02 2.86
C GLY A 38 1.49 17.40 3.89
N ALA A 39 1.16 16.10 3.75
CA ALA A 39 0.37 15.32 4.69
C ALA A 39 0.82 13.84 4.66
N PRO A 40 0.71 13.10 5.77
CA PRO A 40 0.94 11.66 5.78
C PRO A 40 -0.06 10.93 4.86
N LEU A 41 0.42 9.87 4.21
CA LEU A 41 -0.35 9.06 3.29
C LEU A 41 -0.40 7.61 3.76
N LEU A 42 -1.62 7.04 3.81
CA LEU A 42 -1.83 5.60 3.97
C LEU A 42 -2.36 5.02 2.67
N GLY A 43 -1.73 3.95 2.19
CA GLY A 43 -2.19 3.18 1.04
C GLY A 43 -2.79 1.84 1.46
N ILE A 44 -3.97 1.50 0.94
CA ILE A 44 -4.66 0.23 1.19
C ILE A 44 -4.83 -0.53 -0.13
N CYS A 45 -4.43 -1.81 -0.18
CA CYS A 45 -4.50 -2.66 -1.37
C CYS A 45 -3.83 -2.01 -2.60
N LEU A 46 -4.58 -1.55 -3.61
CA LEU A 46 -4.04 -0.82 -4.76
C LEU A 46 -3.28 0.45 -4.33
N GLY A 47 -3.74 1.15 -3.28
CA GLY A 47 -3.03 2.29 -2.72
C GLY A 47 -1.66 1.90 -2.13
N HIS A 48 -1.56 0.75 -1.47
CA HIS A 48 -0.29 0.22 -0.97
C HIS A 48 0.65 -0.13 -2.13
N GLN A 49 0.12 -0.79 -3.17
CA GLN A 49 0.86 -1.10 -4.40
C GLN A 49 1.37 0.18 -5.08
N ALA A 50 0.57 1.25 -5.12
CA ALA A 50 0.98 2.52 -5.71
C ALA A 50 2.19 3.14 -5.00
N VAL A 51 2.21 3.06 -3.65
CA VAL A 51 3.35 3.51 -2.84
C VAL A 51 4.58 2.65 -3.16
N GLY A 52 4.45 1.33 -3.19
CA GLY A 52 5.56 0.44 -3.55
C GLY A 52 6.11 0.70 -4.95
N VAL A 53 5.26 0.87 -5.96
CA VAL A 53 5.69 1.23 -7.33
C VAL A 53 6.40 2.57 -7.35
N ALA A 54 5.92 3.55 -6.58
CA ALA A 54 6.60 4.85 -6.46
C ALA A 54 7.97 4.73 -5.78
N CYS A 55 8.17 3.75 -4.87
CA CYS A 55 9.48 3.39 -4.32
C CYS A 55 10.40 2.60 -5.28
N GLY A 56 9.93 2.28 -6.50
CA GLY A 56 10.67 1.50 -7.48
C GLY A 56 10.50 -0.02 -7.35
N TRP A 57 9.53 -0.49 -6.56
CA TRP A 57 9.20 -1.92 -6.47
C TRP A 57 8.29 -2.33 -7.63
N GLU A 58 8.26 -3.62 -7.94
CA GLU A 58 7.41 -4.13 -9.01
C GLU A 58 6.11 -4.74 -8.48
N VAL A 59 5.00 -4.56 -9.21
CA VAL A 59 3.76 -5.28 -8.96
C VAL A 59 3.71 -6.52 -9.87
N VAL A 60 3.64 -7.69 -9.24
CA VAL A 60 3.64 -8.99 -9.92
C VAL A 60 2.41 -9.81 -9.50
N PRO A 61 2.00 -10.81 -10.30
CA PRO A 61 1.00 -11.78 -9.85
C PRO A 61 1.40 -12.43 -8.52
N SER A 62 0.43 -12.59 -7.62
CA SER A 62 0.65 -13.31 -6.36
C SER A 62 1.15 -14.73 -6.65
N PRO A 63 2.27 -15.17 -6.04
CA PRO A 63 2.76 -16.54 -6.20
C PRO A 63 1.81 -17.59 -5.60
N LEU A 64 0.92 -17.15 -4.69
CA LEU A 64 -0.10 -17.98 -4.06
C LEU A 64 -1.44 -17.98 -4.82
N GLY A 65 -1.49 -17.34 -6.00
CA GLY A 65 -2.71 -17.16 -6.77
C GLY A 65 -3.60 -16.02 -6.26
N ALA A 66 -4.71 -15.81 -6.96
CA ALA A 66 -5.68 -14.77 -6.64
C ALA A 66 -6.59 -15.17 -5.48
N VAL A 67 -6.78 -14.25 -4.53
CA VAL A 67 -7.57 -14.48 -3.32
C VAL A 67 -8.66 -13.44 -3.20
N HIS A 68 -9.89 -13.90 -2.97
CA HIS A 68 -11.08 -13.06 -2.85
C HIS A 68 -11.75 -13.25 -1.50
N GLY A 69 -11.32 -12.49 -0.50
CA GLY A 69 -12.05 -12.34 0.76
C GLY A 69 -11.83 -13.50 1.72
N VAL A 70 -10.57 -13.92 1.88
CA VAL A 70 -10.20 -15.01 2.79
C VAL A 70 -9.59 -14.41 4.06
N PRO A 71 -10.09 -14.75 5.27
CA PRO A 71 -9.42 -14.38 6.52
C PRO A 71 -8.07 -15.07 6.64
N GLU A 72 -7.05 -14.31 7.01
CA GLU A 72 -5.70 -14.80 7.22
C GLU A 72 -5.07 -14.21 8.49
N SER A 73 -4.17 -14.97 9.07
CA SER A 73 -3.37 -14.52 10.21
C SER A 73 -2.16 -13.74 9.69
N VAL A 74 -2.08 -12.46 10.03
CA VAL A 74 -1.03 -11.54 9.60
C VAL A 74 -0.14 -11.22 10.79
N GLU A 75 1.13 -11.59 10.69
CA GLU A 75 2.16 -11.16 11.64
C GLU A 75 2.56 -9.71 11.37
N HIS A 76 2.88 -8.98 12.44
CA HIS A 76 3.37 -7.61 12.36
C HIS A 76 4.20 -7.22 13.58
N GLY A 77 5.08 -6.22 13.43
CA GLY A 77 5.91 -5.68 14.52
C GLY A 77 5.16 -4.94 15.65
N GLY A 78 3.91 -4.53 15.43
CA GLY A 78 3.08 -3.92 16.49
C GLY A 78 3.46 -2.47 16.80
N GLU A 79 4.08 -1.80 15.84
CA GLU A 79 4.53 -0.42 15.94
C GLU A 79 3.69 0.51 15.05
N GLN A 80 3.80 1.82 15.31
CA GLN A 80 3.16 2.88 14.53
C GLN A 80 1.67 2.62 14.29
N LEU A 81 1.28 2.36 13.03
CA LEU A 81 -0.11 2.13 12.63
C LEU A 81 -0.74 0.91 13.30
N LEU A 82 0.06 -0.09 13.68
CA LEU A 82 -0.40 -1.35 14.25
C LEU A 82 -0.18 -1.43 15.76
N ALA A 83 0.15 -0.31 16.42
CA ALA A 83 0.30 -0.26 17.86
C ALA A 83 -0.99 -0.66 18.60
N GLY A 84 -0.89 -1.62 19.51
CA GLY A 84 -2.01 -2.15 20.28
C GLY A 84 -2.88 -3.18 19.53
N VAL A 85 -2.56 -3.50 18.27
CA VAL A 85 -3.18 -4.63 17.55
C VAL A 85 -2.51 -5.94 17.98
N PRO A 86 -3.26 -7.01 18.31
CA PRO A 86 -2.67 -8.31 18.64
C PRO A 86 -1.93 -8.91 17.43
N SER A 87 -0.75 -9.49 17.66
CA SER A 87 0.03 -10.18 16.62
C SER A 87 0.15 -11.68 16.95
N PRO A 88 -0.24 -12.58 16.03
CA PRO A 88 -0.80 -12.30 14.72
C PRO A 88 -2.26 -11.81 14.77
N ALA A 89 -2.63 -10.96 13.81
CA ALA A 89 -3.98 -10.40 13.67
C ALA A 89 -4.77 -11.12 12.58
N CYS A 90 -6.06 -11.38 12.80
CA CYS A 90 -6.94 -11.86 11.74
C CYS A 90 -7.35 -10.71 10.81
N MET A 91 -6.91 -10.74 9.55
CA MET A 91 -7.22 -9.74 8.52
C MET A 91 -7.75 -10.40 7.25
N VAL A 92 -8.52 -9.67 6.44
CA VAL A 92 -9.07 -10.21 5.19
C VAL A 92 -8.11 -9.95 4.03
N ARG A 93 -7.68 -11.02 3.35
CA ARG A 93 -6.90 -10.92 2.11
C ARG A 93 -7.82 -10.82 0.89
N TYR A 94 -7.58 -9.80 0.07
CA TYR A 94 -8.28 -9.56 -1.19
C TYR A 94 -7.32 -8.99 -2.23
N ASN A 95 -6.51 -9.86 -2.85
CA ASN A 95 -5.55 -9.45 -3.87
C ASN A 95 -5.21 -10.59 -4.84
N SER A 96 -4.96 -10.21 -6.09
CA SER A 96 -4.39 -11.08 -7.13
C SER A 96 -2.95 -10.69 -7.49
N LEU A 97 -2.53 -9.49 -7.08
CA LEU A 97 -1.21 -8.93 -7.31
C LEU A 97 -0.54 -8.61 -5.97
N VAL A 98 0.78 -8.69 -5.94
CA VAL A 98 1.62 -8.36 -4.78
C VAL A 98 2.76 -7.47 -5.21
N LEU A 99 3.33 -6.73 -4.25
CA LEU A 99 4.59 -6.04 -4.46
C LEU A 99 5.77 -7.01 -4.31
N ARG A 100 6.76 -6.84 -5.17
CA ARG A 100 8.04 -7.53 -5.12
C ARG A 100 9.16 -6.50 -4.88
N PRO A 101 9.88 -6.58 -3.75
CA PRO A 101 11.00 -5.70 -3.51
C PRO A 101 12.16 -6.00 -4.48
N PRO A 102 13.01 -5.01 -4.79
CA PRO A 102 14.18 -5.22 -5.63
C PRO A 102 15.19 -6.16 -4.95
N PRO A 103 16.05 -6.85 -5.73
CA PRO A 103 17.08 -7.73 -5.17
C PRO A 103 17.93 -7.02 -4.11
N GLY A 104 18.11 -7.65 -2.95
CA GLY A 104 18.89 -7.09 -1.83
C GLY A 104 18.12 -6.11 -0.94
N GLN A 105 16.83 -5.86 -1.21
CA GLN A 105 15.91 -5.26 -0.25
C GLN A 105 14.88 -6.30 0.17
N GLU A 106 14.80 -6.57 1.47
CA GLU A 106 13.69 -7.34 2.04
C GLU A 106 12.64 -6.38 2.58
N ALA A 107 11.37 -6.77 2.50
CA ALA A 107 10.33 -6.05 3.21
C ALA A 107 10.63 -6.17 4.72
N ALA A 108 10.79 -5.03 5.39
CA ALA A 108 10.89 -5.03 6.85
C ALA A 108 9.60 -5.66 7.40
N ALA A 109 9.75 -6.73 8.19
CA ALA A 109 8.66 -7.44 8.86
C ALA A 109 8.08 -6.61 10.01
#